data_AF-F9EM39-F1
#
_entry.id   AF-F9EM39-F1
#
_cell.length_a   1.000
_cell.length_b   1.000
_cell.length_c   1.000
_cell.angle_alpha   90.00
_cell.angle_beta   90.00
_cell.angle_gamma   90.00
#
_symmetry.space_group_name_H-M   'P 1'
#
loop_
_entity.id
_entity.type
_entity.pdbx_description
1 polymer ?
#
loop_
_entity_poly.entity_id
_entity_poly.type
_entity_poly.pdbx_seq_one_letter_code
_entity_poly.pdbx_strand_id
1 'polypeptide(L)'
;MEVYIDNQKTNFGRRSKDLEKILKAISKKLEKNEKVIQNIYINGNNIQDNIVLDIDMDRPNIMEVETKSYTDLVLDSLTISKEYIETFFEVKKDFEQLIEDNEKISPIEIEETDSFLNWFSDLLYFLVENYAFPVSSLQETMETFRQELAILSELKEKKIMLPMLVH
;
A
#
# COMPACT_ATOMS: atom_id res chain seq x y z
N MET A 1 5.37 17.94 -27.50
CA MET A 1 5.85 17.30 -26.27
C MET A 1 6.78 16.16 -26.63
N GLU A 2 7.99 16.17 -26.08
CA GLU A 2 8.90 15.02 -26.08
C GLU A 2 8.65 14.20 -24.81
N VAL A 3 8.66 12.88 -24.91
CA VAL A 3 8.42 11.99 -23.75
C VAL A 3 9.62 11.09 -23.54
N TYR A 4 10.12 11.05 -22.32
CA TYR A 4 11.18 10.17 -21.85
C TYR A 4 10.60 9.26 -20.77
N ILE A 5 10.81 7.96 -20.88
CA ILE A 5 10.42 6.97 -19.88
C ILE A 5 11.69 6.31 -19.37
N ASP A 6 11.95 6.38 -18.06
CA ASP A 6 13.20 5.91 -17.46
C ASP A 6 14.45 6.44 -18.21
N ASN A 7 14.46 7.75 -18.51
CA ASN A 7 15.48 8.44 -19.30
C ASN A 7 15.62 8.00 -20.78
N GLN A 8 14.71 7.17 -21.29
CA GLN A 8 14.71 6.75 -22.69
C GLN A 8 13.64 7.48 -23.50
N LYS A 9 14.08 8.18 -24.56
CA LYS A 9 13.17 8.88 -25.48
C LYS A 9 12.19 7.89 -26.10
N THR A 10 10.90 8.11 -25.86
CA THR A 10 9.84 7.26 -26.38
C THR A 10 9.00 8.00 -27.42
N ASN A 11 8.87 7.38 -28.59
CA ASN A 11 8.05 7.89 -29.68
C ASN A 11 6.64 7.30 -29.64
N PHE A 12 5.65 8.11 -29.25
CA PHE A 12 4.23 7.76 -29.32
C PHE A 12 3.63 8.23 -30.64
N GLY A 13 4.03 7.63 -31.77
CA GLY A 13 3.41 7.83 -33.08
C GLY A 13 2.98 9.28 -33.40
N ARG A 14 1.66 9.49 -33.63
CA ARG A 14 1.11 10.84 -33.85
C ARG A 14 1.25 11.69 -32.58
N ARG A 15 1.92 12.83 -32.72
CA ARG A 15 2.08 13.83 -31.65
C ARG A 15 0.71 14.42 -31.29
N SER A 16 0.17 14.01 -30.15
CA SER A 16 -0.98 14.64 -29.52
C SER A 16 -0.53 15.87 -28.72
N LYS A 17 -1.36 16.93 -28.68
CA LYS A 17 -1.23 18.03 -27.71
C LYS A 17 -2.11 17.82 -26.47
N ASP A 18 -2.92 16.78 -26.47
CA ASP A 18 -3.82 16.43 -25.36
C ASP A 18 -3.05 15.56 -24.36
N LEU A 19 -2.83 16.10 -23.16
CA LEU A 19 -2.10 15.45 -22.06
C LEU A 19 -2.76 14.13 -21.67
N GLU A 20 -4.08 14.07 -21.58
CA GLU A 20 -4.82 12.86 -21.20
C GLU A 20 -4.56 11.72 -22.19
N LYS A 21 -4.57 12.03 -23.51
CA LYS A 21 -4.23 11.05 -24.55
C LYS A 21 -2.78 10.56 -24.44
N ILE A 22 -1.84 11.45 -24.09
CA ILE A 22 -0.42 11.10 -23.91
C ILE A 22 -0.27 10.16 -22.72
N LEU A 23 -0.87 10.50 -21.57
CA LEU A 23 -0.85 9.67 -20.36
C LEU A 23 -1.47 8.29 -20.62
N LYS A 24 -2.63 8.23 -21.28
CA LYS A 24 -3.25 6.95 -21.68
C LYS A 24 -2.34 6.09 -22.57
N ALA A 25 -1.63 6.71 -23.51
CA ALA A 25 -0.69 6.00 -24.38
C ALA A 25 0.53 5.47 -23.60
N ILE A 26 1.04 6.24 -22.63
CA ILE A 26 2.10 5.82 -21.72
C ILE A 26 1.62 4.63 -20.89
N SER A 27 0.49 4.74 -20.17
CA SER A 27 -0.06 3.66 -19.35
C SER A 27 -0.20 2.35 -20.13
N LYS A 28 -0.80 2.40 -21.33
CA LYS A 28 -0.95 1.21 -22.19
C LYS A 28 0.38 0.59 -22.63
N LYS A 29 1.45 1.38 -22.74
CA LYS A 29 2.78 0.87 -23.05
C LYS A 29 3.43 0.22 -21.82
N LEU A 30 3.22 0.80 -20.63
CA LEU A 30 3.76 0.29 -19.37
C LEU A 30 3.06 -1.00 -18.92
N GLU A 31 1.75 -1.11 -19.11
CA GLU A 31 0.97 -2.33 -18.83
C GLU A 31 1.57 -3.57 -19.51
N LYS A 32 2.00 -3.45 -20.78
CA LYS A 32 2.63 -4.55 -21.53
C LYS A 32 3.97 -5.00 -20.96
N ASN A 33 4.58 -4.19 -20.11
CA ASN A 33 5.88 -4.44 -19.49
C ASN A 33 5.74 -4.55 -17.96
N GLU A 34 4.53 -4.78 -17.45
CA GLU A 34 4.27 -4.95 -16.01
C GLU A 34 4.79 -3.79 -15.14
N LYS A 35 4.67 -2.57 -15.69
CA LYS A 35 5.07 -1.33 -15.04
C LYS A 35 3.91 -0.37 -14.89
N VAL A 36 4.04 0.55 -13.94
CA VAL A 36 3.18 1.71 -13.77
C VAL A 36 4.00 2.99 -13.76
N ILE A 37 3.30 4.12 -13.88
CA ILE A 37 3.87 5.44 -13.66
C ILE A 37 4.08 5.62 -12.16
N GLN A 38 5.31 5.94 -11.76
CA GLN A 38 5.63 6.35 -10.40
C GLN A 38 5.54 7.86 -10.27
N ASN A 39 6.30 8.60 -11.09
CA ASN A 39 6.32 10.06 -11.12
C ASN A 39 6.21 10.56 -12.55
N ILE A 40 5.67 11.77 -12.72
CA ILE A 40 5.71 12.48 -14.00
C ILE A 40 6.20 13.88 -13.74
N TYR A 41 7.18 14.30 -14.53
CA TYR A 41 7.70 15.65 -14.55
C TYR A 41 7.42 16.28 -15.90
N ILE A 42 7.00 17.53 -15.91
CA ILE A 42 6.88 18.32 -17.13
C ILE A 42 7.77 19.55 -16.97
N ASN A 43 8.77 19.67 -17.84
CA ASN A 43 9.81 20.69 -17.78
C ASN A 43 10.47 20.79 -16.39
N GLY A 44 10.72 19.64 -15.74
CA GLY A 44 11.32 19.55 -14.41
C GLY A 44 10.37 19.70 -13.21
N ASN A 45 9.08 19.98 -13.43
CA ASN A 45 8.09 20.10 -12.34
C ASN A 45 7.30 18.81 -12.18
N ASN A 46 7.27 18.24 -10.97
CA ASN A 46 6.45 17.07 -10.66
C ASN A 46 4.96 17.45 -10.70
N ILE A 47 4.16 16.64 -11.41
CA ILE A 47 2.73 16.92 -11.63
C ILE A 47 1.79 16.24 -10.62
N GLN A 48 2.29 15.29 -9.83
CA GLN A 48 1.49 14.61 -8.80
C GLN A 48 1.34 15.47 -7.54
N ASP A 49 2.32 16.32 -7.25
CA ASP A 49 2.33 17.19 -6.07
C ASP A 49 1.58 18.52 -6.25
N ASN A 50 1.17 18.90 -7.47
CA ASN A 50 0.54 20.19 -7.74
C ASN A 50 -0.55 20.11 -8.83
N ILE A 51 -1.80 20.34 -8.42
CA ILE A 51 -3.00 20.23 -9.28
C ILE A 51 -3.16 21.39 -10.28
N VAL A 52 -2.39 22.49 -10.16
CA VAL A 52 -2.47 23.62 -11.09
C VAL A 52 -1.16 23.80 -11.82
N LEU A 53 -1.04 23.07 -12.93
CA LEU A 53 0.03 23.23 -13.89
C LEU A 53 -0.53 23.96 -15.12
N ASP A 54 -0.26 25.26 -15.22
CA ASP A 54 -0.52 26.05 -16.42
C ASP A 54 0.52 25.71 -17.48
N ILE A 55 0.42 24.49 -18.04
CA ILE A 55 1.35 23.99 -19.05
C ILE A 55 0.93 24.60 -20.39
N ASP A 56 1.75 25.52 -20.89
CA ASP A 56 1.66 26.01 -22.26
C ASP A 56 2.00 24.88 -23.24
N MET A 57 0.96 24.18 -23.73
CA MET A 57 1.08 23.07 -24.67
C MET A 57 1.44 23.50 -26.10
N ASP A 58 1.50 24.81 -26.37
CA ASP A 58 1.96 25.37 -27.63
C ASP A 58 3.49 25.52 -27.69
N ARG A 59 4.17 25.43 -26.53
CA ARG A 59 5.64 25.38 -26.46
C ARG A 59 6.20 23.95 -26.51
N PRO A 60 7.49 23.80 -26.87
CA PRO A 60 8.17 22.52 -26.76
C PRO A 60 8.30 22.11 -25.29
N ASN A 61 7.42 21.21 -24.84
CA ASN A 61 7.51 20.63 -23.50
C ASN A 61 8.25 19.30 -23.51
N ILE A 62 9.01 19.04 -22.46
CA ILE A 62 9.64 17.75 -22.17
C ILE A 62 8.86 17.12 -21.01
N MET A 63 8.43 15.88 -21.20
CA MET A 63 7.83 15.05 -20.17
C MET A 63 8.80 13.92 -19.82
N GLU A 64 9.08 13.77 -18.55
CA GLU A 64 9.86 12.68 -17.99
C GLU A 64 8.96 11.83 -17.11
N VAL A 65 8.99 10.52 -17.34
CA VAL A 65 8.18 9.53 -16.64
C VAL A 65 9.13 8.57 -15.95
N GLU A 66 9.07 8.53 -14.62
CA GLU A 66 9.72 7.50 -13.83
C GLU A 66 8.72 6.37 -13.63
N THR A 67 9.16 5.13 -13.82
CA THR A 67 8.30 3.95 -13.73
C THR A 67 8.70 3.04 -12.59
N LYS A 68 7.73 2.26 -12.12
CA LYS A 68 7.94 1.22 -11.12
C LYS A 68 7.29 -0.07 -11.60
N SER A 69 7.93 -1.22 -11.35
CA SER A 69 7.31 -2.51 -11.68
C SER A 69 6.19 -2.82 -10.70
N TYR A 70 5.21 -3.64 -11.11
CA TYR A 70 4.21 -4.15 -10.18
C TYR A 70 4.86 -4.96 -9.05
N THR A 71 5.93 -5.70 -9.32
CA THR A 71 6.68 -6.42 -8.29
C THR A 71 7.26 -5.47 -7.26
N ASP A 72 7.91 -4.39 -7.68
CA ASP A 72 8.51 -3.42 -6.74
C ASP A 72 7.43 -2.70 -5.93
N LEU A 73 6.27 -2.40 -6.52
CA LEU A 73 5.13 -1.84 -5.78
C LEU A 73 4.63 -2.79 -4.70
N VAL A 74 4.53 -4.08 -5.02
CA VAL A 74 4.10 -5.09 -4.07
C VAL A 74 5.14 -5.25 -2.95
N LEU A 75 6.44 -5.18 -3.27
CA LEU A 75 7.51 -5.21 -2.26
C LEU A 75 7.50 -3.99 -1.33
N ASP A 76 7.31 -2.78 -1.87
CA ASP A 76 7.10 -1.57 -1.08
C ASP A 76 5.88 -1.72 -0.15
N SER A 77 4.77 -2.21 -0.71
CA SER A 77 3.52 -2.41 0.05
C SER A 77 3.72 -3.42 1.17
N LEU A 78 4.46 -4.50 0.93
CA LEU A 78 4.84 -5.47 1.96
C LEU A 78 5.74 -4.87 3.03
N THR A 79 6.65 -3.99 2.65
CA THR A 79 7.53 -3.29 3.59
C THR A 79 6.71 -2.40 4.51
N ILE A 80 5.78 -1.61 3.95
CA ILE A 80 4.84 -0.78 4.71
C ILE A 80 3.93 -1.65 5.59
N SER A 81 3.44 -2.78 5.07
CA SER A 81 2.66 -3.75 5.85
C SER A 81 3.40 -4.24 7.09
N LYS A 82 4.73 -4.39 7.04
CA LYS A 82 5.53 -4.74 8.22
C LYS A 82 5.43 -3.68 9.31
N GLU A 83 5.50 -2.41 8.97
CA GLU A 83 5.37 -1.30 9.91
C GLU A 83 3.96 -1.27 10.55
N TYR A 84 2.93 -1.59 9.77
CA TYR A 84 1.56 -1.73 10.30
C TYR A 84 1.40 -2.93 11.24
N ILE A 85 2.10 -4.05 10.97
CA ILE A 85 2.13 -5.20 11.88
C ILE A 85 2.82 -4.82 13.20
N GLU A 86 3.92 -4.09 13.15
CA GLU A 86 4.63 -3.61 14.35
C GLU A 86 3.74 -2.66 15.15
N THR A 87 3.09 -1.70 14.48
CA THR A 87 2.11 -0.78 15.11
C THR A 87 0.96 -1.55 15.78
N PHE A 88 0.49 -2.63 15.15
CA PHE A 88 -0.53 -3.48 15.76
C PHE A 88 -0.08 -4.08 17.09
N PHE A 89 1.15 -4.62 17.16
CA PHE A 89 1.66 -5.19 18.40
C PHE A 89 1.85 -4.14 19.50
N GLU A 90 2.22 -2.91 19.14
CA GLU A 90 2.29 -1.79 20.08
C GLU A 90 0.91 -1.44 20.64
N VAL A 91 -0.10 -1.29 19.78
CA VAL A 91 -1.48 -0.99 20.20
C VAL A 91 -2.07 -2.12 21.05
N LYS A 92 -1.79 -3.39 20.70
CA LYS A 92 -2.18 -4.54 21.52
C LYS A 92 -1.61 -4.42 22.94
N LYS A 93 -0.32 -4.10 23.06
CA LYS A 93 0.36 -3.93 24.34
C LYS A 93 -0.22 -2.76 25.14
N ASP A 94 -0.60 -1.67 24.47
CA ASP A 94 -1.26 -0.54 25.13
C ASP A 94 -2.63 -0.95 25.69
N PHE A 95 -3.41 -1.74 24.94
CA PHE A 95 -4.64 -2.32 25.47
C PHE A 95 -4.36 -3.23 26.67
N GLU A 96 -3.39 -4.13 26.59
CA GLU A 96 -2.99 -5.00 27.71
C GLU A 96 -2.69 -4.18 28.98
N GLN A 97 -1.93 -3.09 28.84
CA GLN A 97 -1.59 -2.18 29.94
C GLN A 97 -2.84 -1.48 30.52
N LEU A 98 -3.71 -0.93 29.66
CA LEU A 98 -4.95 -0.27 30.10
C LEU A 98 -5.84 -1.21 30.93
N ILE A 99 -5.82 -2.50 30.62
CA ILE A 99 -6.62 -3.47 31.38
C ILE A 99 -5.92 -3.91 32.67
N GLU A 100 -4.59 -4.06 32.67
CA GLU A 100 -3.83 -4.22 33.93
C GLU A 100 -4.11 -3.06 34.89
N ASP A 101 -4.24 -1.85 34.35
CA ASP A 101 -4.58 -0.62 35.07
C ASP A 101 -6.08 -0.49 35.39
N ASN A 102 -6.89 -1.49 35.00
CA ASN A 102 -8.34 -1.58 35.25
C ASN A 102 -9.14 -0.42 34.62
N GLU A 103 -8.62 0.15 33.54
CA GLU A 103 -9.25 1.22 32.77
C GLU A 103 -10.30 0.65 31.79
N LYS A 104 -11.32 1.47 31.48
CA LYS A 104 -12.36 1.08 30.52
C LYS A 104 -11.91 1.37 29.11
N ILE A 105 -11.91 0.33 28.28
CA ILE A 105 -11.70 0.46 26.83
C ILE A 105 -13.04 0.67 26.13
N SER A 106 -13.05 1.49 25.07
CA SER A 106 -14.24 1.71 24.27
C SER A 106 -14.59 0.46 23.45
N PRO A 107 -15.86 0.00 23.44
CA PRO A 107 -16.30 -1.07 22.55
C PRO A 107 -16.06 -0.77 21.07
N ILE A 108 -16.05 0.52 20.69
CA ILE A 108 -15.78 0.96 19.32
C ILE A 108 -14.31 0.74 18.95
N GLU A 109 -13.39 1.06 19.87
CA GLU A 109 -11.95 0.86 19.64
C GLU A 109 -11.64 -0.64 19.47
N ILE A 110 -12.34 -1.50 20.21
CA ILE A 110 -12.23 -2.96 20.07
C ILE A 110 -12.74 -3.41 18.69
N GLU A 111 -13.91 -2.93 18.26
CA GLU A 111 -14.52 -3.31 16.99
C GLU A 111 -13.72 -2.81 15.76
N GLU A 112 -13.19 -1.59 15.82
CA GLU A 112 -12.34 -1.03 14.77
C GLU A 112 -11.02 -1.79 14.66
N THR A 113 -10.40 -2.12 15.79
CA THR A 113 -9.17 -2.92 15.85
C THR A 113 -9.41 -4.31 15.26
N ASP A 114 -10.47 -5.00 15.67
CA ASP A 114 -10.84 -6.32 15.14
C ASP A 114 -11.16 -6.28 13.64
N SER A 115 -11.85 -5.25 13.16
CA SER A 115 -12.18 -5.10 11.74
C SER A 115 -10.93 -4.88 10.89
N PHE A 116 -10.02 -4.02 11.34
CA PHE A 116 -8.74 -3.80 10.68
C PHE A 116 -7.91 -5.08 10.59
N LEU A 117 -7.88 -5.83 11.68
CA LEU A 117 -7.11 -7.08 11.80
C LEU A 117 -7.57 -8.17 10.83
N ASN A 118 -8.88 -8.39 10.75
CA ASN A 118 -9.43 -9.38 9.82
C ASN A 118 -9.15 -8.97 8.36
N TRP A 119 -9.37 -7.70 8.02
CA TRP A 119 -9.08 -7.19 6.68
C TRP A 119 -7.60 -7.34 6.31
N PHE A 120 -6.70 -6.98 7.22
CA PHE A 120 -5.27 -7.03 6.98
C PHE A 120 -4.74 -8.47 6.89
N SER A 121 -5.30 -9.39 7.67
CA SER A 121 -5.05 -10.83 7.56
C SER A 121 -5.38 -11.38 6.18
N ASP A 122 -6.56 -11.06 5.67
CA ASP A 122 -7.02 -11.51 4.35
C ASP A 122 -6.10 -11.00 3.25
N LEU A 123 -5.64 -9.74 3.38
CA LEU A 123 -4.67 -9.15 2.46
C LEU A 123 -3.33 -9.89 2.49
N LEU A 124 -2.80 -10.19 3.68
CA LEU A 124 -1.54 -10.94 3.83
C LEU A 124 -1.66 -12.36 3.26
N TYR A 125 -2.78 -13.04 3.50
CA TYR A 125 -3.06 -14.37 2.98
C TYR A 125 -3.08 -14.38 1.45
N PHE A 126 -3.82 -13.43 0.85
CA PHE A 126 -3.84 -13.24 -0.60
C PHE A 126 -2.44 -13.04 -1.16
N LEU A 127 -1.60 -12.23 -0.51
CA LEU A 127 -0.25 -11.95 -0.95
C LEU A 127 0.62 -13.22 -0.93
N VAL A 128 0.57 -14.03 0.12
CA VAL A 128 1.38 -15.27 0.20
C VAL A 128 0.93 -16.34 -0.79
N GLU A 129 -0.37 -16.55 -0.97
CA GLU A 129 -0.85 -17.58 -1.89
C GLU A 129 -0.53 -17.25 -3.35
N ASN A 130 -0.59 -15.97 -3.71
CA ASN A 130 -0.51 -15.55 -5.11
C ASN A 130 0.90 -15.10 -5.53
N TYR A 131 1.80 -14.86 -4.58
CA TYR A 131 3.14 -14.37 -4.88
C TYR A 131 4.20 -15.13 -4.07
N ALA A 132 5.18 -15.69 -4.78
CA ALA A 132 6.36 -16.29 -4.17
C ALA A 132 7.33 -15.19 -3.72
N PHE A 133 7.08 -14.57 -2.57
CA PHE A 133 8.02 -13.61 -2.01
C PHE A 133 9.23 -14.32 -1.41
N PRO A 134 10.46 -13.94 -1.79
CA PRO A 134 11.69 -14.46 -1.19
C PRO A 134 12.04 -13.69 0.10
N VAL A 135 11.05 -13.34 0.91
CA VAL A 135 11.26 -12.55 2.14
C VAL A 135 11.05 -13.47 3.34
N SER A 136 12.12 -14.14 3.76
CA SER A 136 12.11 -15.09 4.88
C SER A 136 11.61 -14.48 6.20
N SER A 137 11.78 -13.17 6.40
CA SER A 137 11.27 -12.45 7.58
C SER A 137 9.75 -12.25 7.56
N LEU A 138 9.11 -12.21 6.39
CA LEU A 138 7.66 -12.01 6.28
C LEU A 138 6.90 -13.27 6.70
N GLN A 139 7.44 -14.47 6.41
CA GLN A 139 6.84 -15.73 6.82
C GLN A 139 6.76 -15.89 8.34
N GLU A 140 7.83 -15.54 9.06
CA GLU A 140 7.86 -15.59 10.52
C GLU A 140 6.86 -14.59 11.12
N THR A 141 6.88 -13.34 10.66
CA THR A 141 5.93 -12.31 11.10
C THR A 141 4.48 -12.70 10.80
N MET A 142 4.20 -13.31 9.66
CA MET A 142 2.87 -13.78 9.30
C MET A 142 2.40 -14.96 10.16
N GLU A 143 3.28 -15.90 10.49
CA GLU A 143 2.93 -17.01 11.36
C GLU A 143 2.58 -16.51 12.76
N THR A 144 3.35 -15.56 13.31
CA THR A 144 3.01 -14.88 14.57
C THR A 144 1.67 -14.17 14.48
N PHE A 145 1.43 -13.40 13.42
CA PHE A 145 0.16 -12.69 13.23
C PHE A 145 -1.04 -13.65 13.15
N ARG A 146 -0.86 -14.81 12.50
CA ARG A 146 -1.90 -15.84 12.35
C ARG A 146 -2.26 -16.50 13.68
N GLN A 147 -1.26 -16.76 14.52
CA GLN A 147 -1.48 -17.30 15.87
C GLN A 147 -2.27 -16.31 16.74
N GLU A 148 -1.94 -15.03 16.65
CA GLU A 148 -2.60 -13.96 17.39
C GLU A 148 -4.06 -13.75 16.98
N LEU A 149 -4.36 -13.81 15.67
CA LEU A 149 -5.73 -13.76 15.18
C LEU A 149 -6.58 -14.95 15.62
N ALA A 150 -6.00 -16.16 15.66
CA ALA A 150 -6.70 -17.35 16.14
C ALA A 150 -7.09 -17.19 17.62
N ILE A 151 -6.18 -16.64 18.43
CA ILE A 151 -6.45 -16.33 19.84
C ILE A 151 -7.59 -15.30 19.97
N LEU A 152 -7.54 -14.21 19.21
CA LEU A 152 -8.61 -13.19 19.19
C LEU A 152 -9.97 -13.77 18.80
N SER A 153 -10.01 -14.61 17.77
CA SER A 153 -11.25 -15.25 17.30
C SER A 153 -11.85 -16.20 18.35
N GLU A 154 -11.02 -17.00 19.04
CA GLU A 154 -11.48 -17.89 20.11
C GLU A 154 -12.04 -17.11 21.32
N LEU A 155 -11.46 -15.95 21.64
CA LEU A 155 -11.93 -15.08 22.72
C LEU A 155 -13.28 -14.45 22.39
N LYS A 156 -13.48 -14.04 21.13
CA LYS A 156 -14.73 -13.47 20.62
C LYS A 156 -15.89 -14.48 20.63
N GLU A 157 -15.64 -15.71 20.20
CA GLU A 157 -16.67 -16.79 20.15
C GLU A 157 -17.21 -17.15 21.53
N LYS A 158 -16.39 -17.06 22.58
CA LYS A 158 -16.81 -17.35 23.96
C LYS A 158 -17.75 -16.28 24.55
N LYS A 159 -18.14 -15.25 23.78
CA LYS A 159 -18.89 -14.05 24.26
C LYS A 159 -18.24 -13.39 25.48
N ILE A 160 -16.94 -13.63 25.62
CA ILE A 160 -16.07 -13.02 26.60
C ILE A 160 -15.72 -11.65 26.01
N MET A 161 -16.65 -10.69 26.08
CA MET A 161 -16.35 -9.29 25.76
C MET A 161 -15.95 -8.50 27.03
N LEU A 162 -16.20 -9.08 28.22
CA LEU A 162 -15.82 -8.52 29.51
C LEU A 162 -14.63 -9.21 30.22
N PRO A 163 -14.35 -10.51 29.99
CA PRO A 163 -13.17 -11.17 30.56
C PRO A 163 -11.96 -11.32 29.62
N MET A 164 -11.77 -10.51 28.58
CA MET A 164 -10.62 -10.68 27.64
C MET A 164 -9.22 -10.51 28.27
N LEU A 165 -9.11 -10.30 29.60
CA LEU A 165 -7.86 -10.36 30.36
C LEU A 165 -7.95 -11.18 31.64
N VAL A 166 -8.40 -12.42 31.52
CA VAL A 166 -8.14 -13.40 32.58
C VAL A 166 -7.80 -14.75 31.96
N HIS A 167 -6.58 -14.85 31.42
CA HIS A 167 -5.51 -15.80 31.79
C HIS A 167 -4.44 -15.91 30.70
#